data_AF-A0AAV2LSY0-F1
#
_entry.id   AF-A0AAV2LSY0-F1
#
_cell.length_a   1.000
_cell.length_b   1.000
_cell.length_c   1.000
_cell.angle_alpha   90.00
_cell.angle_beta   90.00
_cell.angle_gamma   90.00
#
_symmetry.space_group_name_H-M   'P 1'
#
loop_
_entity.id
_entity.type
_entity.pdbx_description
1 polymer ?
#
loop_
_entity_poly.entity_id
_entity_poly.type
_entity_poly.pdbx_seq_one_letter_code
_entity_poly.pdbx_strand_id
1 'polypeptide(L)'
;MTLGCVYCSISSRHLFLEAYDAVESYYQTPPPEFTFKETTAHKCIIFLWVLTSSVTVALGGLTLWHAVLITRGETSVERHINKKEIRRLQEKGRVFRNPYHHGGLNNWKLLFGVETRSHWLTRVLLPSAHPPKGDGIVWDCFFSRKDPMAI
;
A
#
# COMPACT_ATOMS: atom_id res chain seq x y z
N MET A 1 -0.77 4.09 -10.47
CA MET A 1 -1.21 5.39 -9.89
C MET A 1 -0.24 5.88 -8.82
N THR A 2 -0.01 5.14 -7.73
CA THR A 2 0.93 5.51 -6.64
C THR A 2 2.33 5.88 -7.13
N LEU A 3 2.98 5.04 -7.95
CA LEU A 3 4.32 5.34 -8.51
C LEU A 3 4.35 6.62 -9.35
N GLY A 4 3.28 6.90 -10.09
CA GLY A 4 3.15 8.14 -10.87
C GLY A 4 2.98 9.38 -9.99
N CYS A 5 2.20 9.27 -8.91
CA CYS A 5 2.04 10.35 -7.93
C CYS A 5 3.34 10.61 -7.15
N VAL A 6 4.06 9.55 -6.78
CA VAL A 6 5.40 9.66 -6.15
C VAL A 6 6.36 10.37 -7.11
N TYR A 7 6.45 9.91 -8.36
CA TYR A 7 7.32 10.51 -9.36
C TYR A 7 6.99 11.99 -9.59
N CYS A 8 5.70 12.31 -9.76
CA CYS A 8 5.25 13.68 -9.97
C CYS A 8 5.56 14.56 -8.75
N SER A 9 5.28 14.10 -7.53
CA SER A 9 5.57 14.82 -6.28
C SER A 9 7.07 15.10 -6.10
N ILE A 10 7.94 14.12 -6.39
CA ILE A 10 9.40 14.29 -6.30
C ILE A 10 9.90 15.25 -7.38
N SER A 11 9.50 15.04 -8.63
CA SER A 11 9.95 15.85 -9.76
C SER A 11 9.47 17.31 -9.69
N SER A 12 8.27 17.55 -9.16
CA SER A 12 7.70 18.91 -9.06
C SER A 12 8.05 19.62 -7.75
N ARG A 13 8.81 18.99 -6.84
CA ARG A 13 9.19 19.59 -5.55
C ARG A 13 9.94 20.91 -5.70
N HIS A 14 10.87 21.01 -6.65
CA HIS A 14 11.62 22.24 -6.90
C HIS A 14 10.71 23.37 -7.40
N LEU A 15 9.88 23.07 -8.40
CA LEU A 15 8.89 24.01 -8.94
C LEU A 15 7.87 24.45 -7.88
N PHE A 16 7.50 23.55 -6.96
CA PHE A 16 6.63 23.88 -5.83
C PHE A 16 7.28 24.89 -4.88
N LEU A 17 8.54 24.69 -4.51
CA LEU A 17 9.24 25.61 -3.61
C LEU A 17 9.40 26.99 -4.23
N GLU A 18 9.75 27.05 -5.51
CA GLU A 18 9.84 28.31 -6.26
C GLU A 18 8.48 29.00 -6.37
N ALA A 19 7.42 28.25 -6.70
CA ALA A 19 6.07 28.81 -6.78
C ALA A 19 5.53 29.26 -5.41
N TYR A 20 5.88 28.55 -4.34
CA TYR A 20 5.47 28.89 -2.99
C TYR A 20 6.17 30.17 -2.49
N ASP A 21 7.49 30.27 -2.69
CA ASP A 21 8.27 31.46 -2.34
C ASP A 21 7.81 32.70 -3.15
N ALA A 22 7.54 32.53 -4.44
CA ALA A 22 6.94 33.57 -5.27
C ALA A 22 5.58 34.02 -4.72
N VAL A 23 4.73 33.08 -4.28
CA VAL A 23 3.43 33.40 -3.68
C VAL A 23 3.58 34.10 -2.33
N GLU A 24 4.51 33.67 -1.49
CA GLU A 24 4.79 34.28 -0.19
C GLU A 24 5.30 35.72 -0.33
N SER A 25 6.16 35.97 -1.31
CA SER A 25 6.68 37.31 -1.63
C SER A 25 5.57 38.31 -2.04
N TYR A 26 4.50 37.84 -2.69
CA TYR A 26 3.33 38.66 -3.04
C TYR A 26 2.59 39.19 -1.81
N TYR A 27 2.59 38.47 -0.70
CA TYR A 27 1.94 38.92 0.52
C TYR A 27 2.79 39.98 1.26
N GLN A 28 4.10 40.04 1.00
CA GLN A 28 5.04 40.93 1.70
C GLN A 28 5.39 42.21 0.94
N THR A 29 5.31 42.20 -0.40
CA THR A 29 5.70 43.33 -1.26
C THR A 29 4.58 43.73 -2.22
N PRO A 30 4.49 45.00 -2.67
CA PRO A 30 3.50 45.40 -3.67
C PRO A 30 3.66 44.52 -4.92
N PRO A 31 2.55 44.05 -5.51
CA PRO A 31 2.58 43.01 -6.52
C PRO A 31 3.39 43.48 -7.74
N PRO A 32 4.45 42.75 -8.14
CA PRO A 32 5.09 42.97 -9.44
C PRO A 32 4.09 42.81 -10.60
N GLU A 33 4.33 43.50 -11.71
CA GLU A 33 3.49 43.47 -12.92
C GLU A 33 3.59 42.13 -13.67
N PHE A 34 3.23 41.03 -13.02
CA PHE A 34 3.21 39.71 -13.65
C PHE A 34 1.95 39.50 -14.47
N THR A 35 2.08 38.71 -15.53
CA THR A 35 0.96 38.34 -16.39
C THR A 35 0.03 37.38 -15.63
N PHE A 36 -1.30 37.52 -15.79
CA PHE A 36 -2.30 36.61 -15.18
C PHE A 36 -1.99 35.11 -15.40
N LYS A 37 -1.33 34.79 -16.52
CA LYS A 37 -0.85 33.45 -16.85
C LYS A 37 0.19 32.92 -15.84
N GLU A 38 1.11 33.75 -15.37
CA GLU A 38 2.16 33.36 -14.42
C GLU A 38 1.58 33.08 -13.04
N THR A 39 0.69 33.95 -12.54
CA THR A 39 0.03 33.73 -11.24
C THR A 39 -0.85 32.47 -11.23
N THR A 40 -1.49 32.17 -12.36
CA THR A 40 -2.28 30.93 -12.53
C THR A 40 -1.37 29.70 -12.57
N ALA A 41 -0.23 29.76 -13.26
CA ALA A 41 0.74 28.67 -13.32
C ALA A 41 1.28 28.30 -11.93
N HIS A 42 1.70 29.27 -11.12
CA HIS A 42 2.18 29.03 -9.74
C HIS A 42 1.10 28.35 -8.88
N LYS A 43 -0.15 28.82 -8.95
CA LYS A 43 -1.28 28.21 -8.23
C LYS A 43 -1.55 26.77 -8.70
N CYS A 44 -1.48 26.50 -10.00
CA CYS A 44 -1.66 25.16 -10.55
C CYS A 44 -0.54 24.20 -10.12
N ILE A 45 0.73 24.66 -10.10
CA ILE A 45 1.87 23.85 -9.64
C ILE A 45 1.72 23.50 -8.16
N ILE A 46 1.34 24.47 -7.33
CA ILE A 46 1.06 24.25 -5.90
C ILE A 46 -0.05 23.21 -5.72
N PHE A 47 -1.17 23.38 -6.43
CA PHE A 47 -2.29 22.45 -6.36
C PHE A 47 -1.92 21.04 -6.82
N LEU A 48 -1.19 20.91 -7.93
CA LEU A 48 -0.71 19.63 -8.46
C LEU A 48 0.18 18.89 -7.44
N TRP A 49 1.15 19.61 -6.86
CA TRP A 49 2.08 19.01 -5.89
C TRP A 49 1.34 18.55 -4.63
N VAL A 50 0.41 19.37 -4.11
CA VAL A 50 -0.38 19.02 -2.92
C VAL A 50 -1.29 17.81 -3.18
N LEU A 51 -1.99 17.77 -4.31
CA LEU A 51 -2.84 16.65 -4.68
C LEU A 51 -2.03 15.35 -4.84
N THR A 52 -0.94 15.38 -5.59
CA THR A 52 -0.13 14.18 -5.85
C THR A 52 0.56 13.67 -4.57
N SER A 53 0.99 14.57 -3.69
CA SER A 53 1.59 14.21 -2.40
C SER A 53 0.57 13.60 -1.44
N SER A 54 -0.63 14.18 -1.32
CA SER A 54 -1.69 13.65 -0.46
C SER A 54 -2.16 12.25 -0.90
N VAL A 55 -2.37 12.06 -2.20
CA VAL A 55 -2.73 10.77 -2.80
C VAL A 55 -1.62 9.73 -2.57
N THR A 56 -0.36 10.14 -2.68
CA THR A 56 0.80 9.27 -2.41
C THR A 56 0.79 8.77 -0.97
N VAL A 57 0.55 9.64 0.01
CA VAL A 57 0.51 9.26 1.43
C VAL A 57 -0.67 8.33 1.71
N ALA A 58 -1.87 8.67 1.23
CA ALA A 58 -3.08 7.90 1.49
C ALA A 58 -3.03 6.49 0.86
N LEU A 59 -2.76 6.42 -0.45
CA LEU A 59 -2.65 5.14 -1.15
C LEU A 59 -1.41 4.36 -0.72
N GLY A 60 -0.30 5.04 -0.40
CA GLY A 60 0.91 4.41 0.10
C GLY A 60 0.67 3.72 1.43
N GLY A 61 0.02 4.40 2.38
CA GLY A 61 -0.36 3.81 3.67
C GLY A 61 -1.27 2.59 3.52
N LEU A 62 -2.29 2.67 2.67
CA LEU A 62 -3.18 1.54 2.39
C LEU A 62 -2.42 0.37 1.73
N THR A 63 -1.54 0.66 0.77
CA THR A 63 -0.71 -0.35 0.10
C THR A 63 0.21 -1.05 1.09
N LEU A 64 0.86 -0.30 1.97
CA LEU A 64 1.72 -0.85 3.02
C LEU A 64 0.93 -1.70 4.01
N TRP A 65 -0.27 -1.27 4.37
CA TRP A 65 -1.15 -2.05 5.23
C TRP A 65 -1.50 -3.40 4.62
N HIS A 66 -1.91 -3.42 3.35
CA HIS A 66 -2.18 -4.67 2.64
C HIS A 66 -0.92 -5.52 2.46
N ALA A 67 0.24 -4.91 2.21
CA ALA A 67 1.51 -5.62 2.16
C ALA A 67 1.81 -6.34 3.49
N VAL A 68 1.55 -5.69 4.63
CA VAL A 68 1.69 -6.31 5.95
C VAL A 68 0.69 -7.46 6.14
N LEU A 69 -0.56 -7.31 5.71
CA LEU A 69 -1.55 -8.40 5.74
C LEU A 69 -1.08 -9.62 4.93
N ILE A 70 -0.59 -9.39 3.72
CA ILE A 70 -0.03 -10.43 2.85
C ILE A 70 1.18 -11.11 3.50
N THR A 71 2.11 -10.35 4.09
CA THR A 71 3.26 -10.97 4.79
C THR A 71 2.81 -11.91 5.90
N ARG A 72 1.69 -11.62 6.57
CA ARG A 72 1.13 -12.43 7.65
C ARG A 72 0.22 -13.56 7.18
N GLY A 73 -0.07 -13.63 5.88
CA GLY A 73 -1.00 -14.62 5.33
C GLY A 73 -2.40 -14.45 5.91
N GLU A 74 -2.84 -13.20 6.07
CA GLU A 74 -4.16 -12.84 6.61
C GLU A 74 -4.86 -11.87 5.66
N THR A 75 -6.18 -12.01 5.53
CA THR A 75 -7.06 -11.00 4.94
C THR A 75 -7.44 -9.93 5.97
N SER A 76 -8.02 -8.82 5.50
CA SER A 76 -8.52 -7.76 6.39
C SER A 76 -9.58 -8.27 7.39
N VAL A 77 -10.42 -9.22 6.95
CA VAL A 77 -11.47 -9.85 7.79
C VAL A 77 -10.83 -10.81 8.79
N GLU A 78 -9.95 -11.69 8.32
CA GLU A 78 -9.25 -12.65 9.18
C GLU A 78 -8.44 -11.94 10.25
N ARG A 79 -7.79 -10.81 9.96
CA ARG A 79 -7.09 -10.04 11.00
C ARG A 79 -8.01 -9.60 12.13
N HIS A 80 -9.25 -9.20 11.82
CA HIS A 80 -10.21 -8.83 12.86
C HIS A 80 -10.62 -10.03 13.71
N ILE A 81 -10.88 -11.18 13.07
CA ILE A 81 -11.23 -12.44 13.72
C ILE A 81 -10.06 -12.95 14.58
N ASN A 82 -8.86 -13.00 14.01
CA ASN A 82 -7.62 -13.41 14.68
C ASN A 82 -7.34 -12.52 15.89
N LYS A 83 -7.57 -11.21 15.81
CA LYS A 83 -7.43 -10.32 16.97
C LYS A 83 -8.36 -10.71 18.11
N LYS A 84 -9.61 -11.10 17.80
CA LYS A 84 -10.58 -11.57 18.80
C LYS A 84 -10.15 -12.93 19.38
N GLU A 85 -9.69 -13.86 18.53
CA GLU A 85 -9.27 -15.19 18.96
C GLU A 85 -7.96 -15.17 19.76
N ILE A 86 -7.01 -14.30 19.41
CA ILE A 86 -5.79 -14.04 20.20
C ILE A 86 -6.16 -13.69 21.64
N ARG A 87 -7.09 -12.76 21.82
CA ARG A 87 -7.53 -12.34 23.16
C ARG A 87 -8.15 -13.50 23.94
N ARG A 88 -9.04 -14.26 23.29
CA ARG A 88 -9.71 -15.43 23.90
C ARG A 88 -8.73 -16.54 24.28
N LEU A 89 -7.70 -16.77 23.47
CA LEU A 89 -6.69 -17.79 23.75
C LEU A 89 -5.69 -17.35 24.81
N GLN A 90 -5.34 -16.06 24.86
CA GLN A 90 -4.53 -15.48 25.94
C GLN A 90 -5.21 -15.65 27.30
N GLU A 91 -6.53 -15.43 27.39
CA GLU A 91 -7.31 -15.68 28.61
C GLU A 91 -7.26 -17.16 29.05
N LYS A 92 -7.05 -18.08 28.11
CA LYS A 92 -6.89 -19.53 28.37
C LYS A 92 -5.42 -19.95 28.52
N GLY A 93 -4.47 -19.00 28.54
CA GLY A 93 -3.04 -19.29 28.60
C GLY A 93 -2.45 -19.95 27.34
N ARG A 94 -3.14 -19.86 26.19
CA ARG A 94 -2.71 -20.43 24.91
C ARG A 94 -2.28 -19.33 23.94
N VAL A 95 -1.35 -19.66 23.05
CA VAL A 95 -0.87 -18.74 22.00
C VAL A 95 -1.61 -19.05 20.70
N PHE A 96 -2.27 -18.05 20.11
CA PHE A 96 -2.84 -18.15 18.78
C PHE A 96 -1.74 -18.13 17.72
N ARG A 97 -1.81 -19.06 16.77
CA ARG A 97 -0.92 -19.13 15.62
C ARG A 97 -1.76 -19.21 14.36
N ASN A 98 -1.56 -18.27 13.42
CA ASN A 98 -2.30 -18.25 12.17
C ASN A 98 -2.02 -19.56 11.37
N PRO A 99 -3.04 -20.38 11.07
CA PRO A 99 -2.88 -21.64 10.33
C PRO A 99 -2.44 -21.45 8.87
N TYR A 100 -2.73 -20.29 8.27
CA TYR A 100 -2.44 -19.95 6.87
C TYR A 100 -1.11 -19.23 6.66
N HIS A 101 -0.31 -19.06 7.72
CA HIS A 101 0.97 -18.37 7.63
C HIS A 101 2.11 -19.35 7.25
N HIS A 102 2.49 -19.37 5.97
CA HIS A 102 3.57 -20.20 5.42
C HIS A 102 4.96 -19.54 5.45
N GLY A 103 5.06 -18.36 6.09
CA GLY A 103 6.25 -17.49 6.13
C GLY A 103 6.16 -16.33 5.15
N GLY A 104 6.70 -15.16 5.52
CA GLY A 104 6.51 -13.91 4.77
C GLY A 104 6.79 -14.01 3.28
N LEU A 105 7.97 -14.53 2.88
CA LEU A 105 8.32 -14.69 1.47
C LEU A 105 7.44 -15.73 0.74
N ASN A 106 7.01 -16.79 1.41
CA ASN A 106 6.17 -17.82 0.81
C ASN A 106 4.73 -17.33 0.60
N ASN A 107 4.21 -16.52 1.53
CA ASN A 107 2.90 -15.87 1.39
C ASN A 107 2.89 -14.91 0.18
N TRP A 108 3.97 -14.15 -0.03
CA TRP A 108 4.12 -13.31 -1.22
C TRP A 108 4.20 -14.13 -2.51
N LYS A 109 4.92 -15.26 -2.50
CA LYS A 109 4.97 -16.17 -3.66
C LYS A 109 3.60 -16.76 -3.98
N LEU A 110 2.83 -17.12 -2.95
CA LEU A 110 1.47 -17.65 -3.09
C LEU A 110 0.54 -16.60 -3.72
N LEU A 111 0.55 -15.36 -3.20
CA LEU A 111 -0.28 -14.28 -3.74
C LEU A 111 0.02 -13.97 -5.21
N PHE A 112 1.31 -13.84 -5.55
CA PHE A 112 1.70 -13.49 -6.92
C PHE A 112 1.69 -14.69 -7.87
N GLY A 113 1.53 -15.92 -7.38
CA GLY A 113 1.60 -17.12 -8.23
C GLY A 113 2.95 -17.28 -8.94
N VAL A 114 4.03 -16.81 -8.31
CA VAL A 114 5.38 -16.81 -8.90
C VAL A 114 6.18 -17.99 -8.36
N GLU A 115 6.14 -19.11 -9.08
CA GLU A 115 6.99 -20.28 -8.83
C GLU A 115 8.43 -20.09 -9.36
N THR A 116 8.64 -19.16 -10.30
CA THR A 116 9.94 -18.95 -10.99
C THR A 116 10.29 -17.48 -11.15
N ARG A 117 11.56 -17.08 -10.94
CA ARG A 117 12.05 -15.68 -11.00
C ARG A 117 11.71 -14.94 -12.30
N SER A 118 11.59 -15.65 -13.43
CA SER A 118 11.35 -15.06 -14.75
C SER A 118 9.94 -14.45 -14.91
N HIS A 119 8.96 -14.88 -14.11
CA HIS A 119 7.58 -14.38 -14.19
C HIS A 119 7.30 -13.19 -13.28
N TRP A 120 8.30 -12.74 -12.50
CA TRP A 120 8.14 -11.65 -11.55
C TRP A 120 7.82 -10.34 -12.26
N LEU A 121 8.52 -10.00 -13.35
CA LEU A 121 8.29 -8.74 -14.05
C LEU A 121 6.93 -8.70 -14.76
N THR A 122 6.56 -9.75 -15.49
CA THR A 122 5.33 -9.77 -16.29
C THR A 122 4.06 -10.00 -15.49
N ARG A 123 4.12 -10.69 -14.34
CA ARG A 123 2.93 -10.96 -13.51
C ARG A 123 2.72 -9.96 -12.37
N VAL A 124 3.74 -9.22 -11.96
CA VAL A 124 3.66 -8.23 -10.87
C VAL A 124 3.47 -6.81 -11.39
N LEU A 125 4.08 -6.43 -12.53
CA LEU A 125 3.96 -5.06 -13.08
C LEU A 125 2.76 -4.87 -14.01
N LEU A 126 2.29 -5.92 -14.68
CA LEU A 126 1.13 -5.86 -15.57
C LEU A 126 -0.08 -6.54 -14.91
N PRO A 127 -1.32 -6.05 -15.13
CA PRO A 127 -2.53 -6.72 -14.70
C PRO A 127 -2.62 -8.07 -15.42
N SER A 128 -2.09 -9.11 -14.77
CA SER A 128 -2.01 -10.44 -15.32
C SER A 128 -3.31 -11.17 -15.01
N ALA A 129 -3.98 -11.70 -16.04
CA ALA A 129 -5.16 -12.55 -15.91
C ALA A 129 -4.81 -13.99 -15.51
N HIS A 130 -3.74 -14.18 -14.71
CA HIS A 130 -3.41 -15.52 -14.24
C HIS A 130 -4.50 -16.01 -13.27
N PRO A 131 -4.86 -17.29 -13.34
CA PRO A 131 -5.72 -17.88 -12.33
C PRO A 131 -4.94 -17.98 -11.01
N PRO A 132 -5.54 -17.59 -9.87
CA PRO A 132 -4.93 -17.82 -8.57
C PRO A 132 -4.71 -19.32 -8.36
N LYS A 133 -3.65 -19.67 -7.63
CA LYS A 133 -3.36 -21.08 -7.31
C LYS A 133 -4.40 -21.59 -6.31
N GLY A 134 -5.13 -22.64 -6.67
CA GLY A 134 -6.16 -23.27 -5.82
C GLY A 134 -7.59 -23.05 -6.34
N ASP A 135 -8.56 -23.56 -5.60
CA ASP A 135 -9.99 -23.46 -5.88
C ASP A 135 -10.67 -22.29 -5.14
N GLY A 136 -9.93 -21.61 -4.24
CA GLY A 136 -10.44 -20.54 -3.38
C GLY A 136 -11.38 -21.02 -2.27
N ILE A 137 -11.58 -22.34 -2.16
CA ILE A 137 -12.49 -22.99 -1.19
C ILE A 137 -11.65 -23.71 -0.13
N VAL A 138 -10.56 -24.36 -0.54
CA VAL A 138 -9.65 -25.09 0.35
C VAL A 138 -8.26 -24.46 0.28
N TRP A 139 -7.71 -24.17 1.45
CA TRP A 139 -6.37 -23.61 1.60
C TRP A 139 -5.50 -24.61 2.34
N ASP A 140 -4.25 -24.78 1.91
CA ASP A 140 -3.29 -25.63 2.61
C ASP A 140 -2.98 -25.03 3.98
N CYS A 141 -3.31 -25.74 5.06
CA CYS A 141 -3.01 -25.31 6.42
C CYS A 141 -1.74 -25.99 6.94
N PHE A 142 -0.93 -25.28 7.74
CA PHE A 142 0.25 -25.88 8.38
C PHE A 142 -0.10 -26.92 9.46
N PHE A 143 -1.32 -26.88 9.98
CA PHE A 143 -1.82 -27.83 10.95
C PHE A 143 -2.34 -29.08 10.25
N SER A 144 -1.51 -30.12 10.27
CA SER A 144 -1.96 -31.49 10.08
C SER A 144 -3.11 -31.76 11.05
N ARG A 145 -4.12 -32.52 10.60
CA ARG A 145 -5.41 -32.91 11.22
C ARG A 145 -5.34 -33.52 12.64
N LYS A 146 -4.21 -33.41 13.34
CA LYS A 146 -3.91 -34.00 14.64
C LYS A 146 -3.77 -33.00 15.79
N ASP A 147 -3.99 -31.70 15.60
CA ASP A 147 -4.04 -30.76 16.72
C ASP A 147 -5.49 -30.50 17.17
N PRO A 148 -5.83 -30.70 18.46
CA PRO A 148 -7.19 -30.60 19.01
C PRO A 148 -7.71 -29.16 19.15
N MET A 149 -7.32 -28.28 18.22
CA MET A 149 -7.75 -26.87 18.16
C MET A 149 -8.90 -26.64 17.17
N ALA A 150 -9.43 -27.69 16.55
CA ALA A 150 -10.73 -27.65 15.88
C ALA A 150 -11.84 -27.80 16.94
N ILE A 151 -12.24 -26.68 17.55
CA ILE A 151 -13.56 -26.48 18.15
C ILE A 151 -14.11 -25.18 17.59
#